data_AF-A0A7Y7ACP8-F1
#
_entry.id   AF-A0A7Y7ACP8-F1
#
_cell.length_a   1.000
_cell.length_b   1.000
_cell.length_c   1.000
_cell.angle_alpha   90.00
_cell.angle_beta   90.00
_cell.angle_gamma   90.00
#
_symmetry.space_group_name_H-M   'P 1'
#
loop_
_entity.id
_entity.type
_entity.pdbx_description
1 polymer ?
#
loop_
_entity_poly.entity_id
_entity_poly.type
_entity_poly.pdbx_seq_one_letter_code
_entity_poly.pdbx_strand_id
1 'polypeptide(L)' 'MKRCEQITLDFERGQFQALSVKDRLGMKMHLGICKKCRRYVKDSQKLDLWLKRRLQQVDESIKFSDLEKVELKEKLSH' A
#
# COMPACT_ATOMS: atom_id res chain seq x y z
N MET A 1 20.52 -8.61 -10.80
CA MET A 1 19.05 -8.45 -10.92
C MET A 1 18.44 -8.56 -9.53
N LYS A 2 17.49 -7.68 -9.14
CA LYS A 2 16.82 -7.78 -7.82
C LYS A 2 15.96 -9.04 -7.73
N ARG A 3 15.82 -9.60 -6.52
CA ARG A 3 14.96 -10.76 -6.23
C ARG A 3 13.48 -10.36 -6.24
N CYS A 4 12.60 -11.33 -6.44
CA CYS A 4 11.15 -11.09 -6.52
C CYS A 4 10.60 -10.41 -5.26
N GLU A 5 11.06 -10.82 -4.07
CA GLU A 5 10.63 -10.28 -2.77
C GLU A 5 10.99 -8.81 -2.62
N GLN A 6 12.19 -8.42 -3.08
CA GLN A 6 12.62 -7.03 -3.08
C GLN A 6 11.78 -6.20 -4.06
N ILE A 7 11.43 -6.76 -5.21
CA ILE A 7 10.60 -6.08 -6.20
C ILE A 7 9.19 -5.85 -5.70
N THR A 8 8.57 -6.85 -5.07
CA THR A 8 7.25 -6.68 -4.47
C THR A 8 7.29 -5.67 -3.33
N LEU A 9 8.33 -5.71 -2.48
CA LEU A 9 8.51 -4.73 -1.41
C LEU A 9 8.70 -3.30 -1.96
N ASP A 10 9.55 -3.13 -2.96
CA ASP A 10 9.79 -1.83 -3.59
C ASP A 10 8.50 -1.30 -4.24
N PHE A 11 7.72 -2.17 -4.88
CA PHE A 11 6.42 -1.80 -5.45
C PHE A 11 5.44 -1.27 -4.40
N GLU A 12 5.27 -1.99 -3.29
CA GLU A 12 4.37 -1.60 -2.20
C GLU A 12 4.86 -0.33 -1.51
N ARG A 13 6.16 -0.22 -1.23
CA ARG A 13 6.76 1.03 -0.72
C ARG A 13 6.53 2.19 -1.66
N GLY A 14 6.64 1.96 -2.96
CA GLY A 14 6.43 2.97 -4.00
C GLY A 14 5.01 3.55 -4.05
N GLN A 15 4.03 2.92 -3.39
CA GLN A 15 2.68 3.48 -3.24
C GLN A 15 2.61 4.59 -2.19
N PHE A 16 3.51 4.59 -1.20
CA PHE A 16 3.47 5.51 -0.05
C PHE A 16 4.64 6.50 -0.03
N GLN A 17 5.76 6.18 -0.70
CA GLN A 17 6.96 7.02 -0.73
C GLN A 17 7.62 7.00 -2.12
N ALA A 18 8.34 8.08 -2.43
CA ALA A 18 9.11 8.15 -3.66
C ALA A 18 10.27 7.14 -3.64
N LEU A 19 10.27 6.20 -4.59
CA LEU A 19 11.42 5.34 -4.84
C LEU A 19 12.54 6.10 -5.54
N SER A 20 13.79 5.70 -5.28
CA SER A 20 14.94 6.21 -6.04
C SER A 20 14.81 5.87 -7.52
N VAL A 21 15.39 6.69 -8.40
CA VAL A 21 15.36 6.47 -9.87
C VAL A 21 15.95 5.10 -10.23
N LYS A 22 17.01 4.68 -9.55
CA LYS A 22 17.66 3.37 -9.73
C LYS A 22 16.72 2.22 -9.38
N ASP A 23 15.98 2.34 -8.27
CA ASP A 23 15.05 1.30 -7.83
C ASP A 23 13.85 1.20 -8.75
N ARG A 24 13.32 2.34 -9.20
CA ARG A 24 12.23 2.41 -10.18
C ARG A 24 12.62 1.75 -11.51
N LEU A 25 13.83 2.01 -12.00
CA LEU A 25 14.32 1.40 -13.24
C LEU A 25 14.53 -0.11 -13.06
N GLY A 26 15.18 -0.52 -11.97
CA GLY A 26 15.40 -1.94 -11.65
C GLY A 26 14.09 -2.73 -11.54
N MET A 27 13.06 -2.12 -10.95
CA MET A 27 11.72 -2.69 -10.89
C MET A 27 11.09 -2.84 -12.27
N LYS A 28 11.10 -1.80 -13.11
CA LYS A 28 10.57 -1.88 -14.49
C LYS A 28 11.22 -3.00 -15.29
N MET A 29 12.55 -3.14 -15.19
CA MET A 29 13.29 -4.21 -15.87
C MET A 29 12.85 -5.60 -15.38
N HIS A 30 12.75 -5.80 -14.05
CA HIS A 30 12.32 -7.08 -13.50
C HIS A 30 10.89 -7.44 -13.92
N LEU A 31 9.96 -6.47 -13.93
CA LEU A 31 8.57 -6.69 -14.37
C LEU A 31 8.46 -7.00 -15.88
N GLY A 32 9.45 -6.58 -16.68
CA GLY A 32 9.58 -6.95 -18.09
C GLY A 32 9.85 -8.44 -18.30
N ILE A 33 10.55 -9.09 -17.36
CA ILE A 33 11.00 -10.48 -17.49
C ILE A 33 10.15 -11.43 -16.63
N CYS A 34 9.85 -11.05 -15.39
CA CYS A 34 9.14 -11.90 -14.44
C CYS A 34 7.62 -11.74 -14.55
N LYS A 35 6.97 -12.74 -15.15
CA LYS A 35 5.50 -12.78 -15.28
C LYS A 35 4.78 -12.83 -13.91
N LYS A 36 5.38 -13.46 -12.90
CA LYS A 36 4.80 -13.57 -11.55
C LYS A 36 4.72 -12.21 -10.86
N CYS A 37 5.82 -11.47 -10.82
CA CYS A 37 5.85 -10.12 -10.26
C CYS A 37 4.93 -9.16 -11.05
N ARG A 38 4.87 -9.30 -12.38
CA ARG A 38 3.91 -8.53 -13.19
C ARG A 38 2.47 -8.80 -12.81
N ARG A 39 2.11 -10.08 -12.58
CA ARG A 39 0.77 -10.45 -12.14
C ARG A 39 0.47 -9.90 -10.75
N TYR A 40 1.41 -10.07 -9.81
CA TYR A 40 1.29 -9.50 -8.46
C TYR A 40 0.98 -8.00 -8.50
N VAL A 41 1.74 -7.21 -9.28
CA VAL A 41 1.51 -5.76 -9.41
C VAL A 41 0.10 -5.46 -9.92
N LYS A 42 -0.38 -6.19 -10.92
CA LYS A 42 -1.75 -6.01 -11.45
C LYS A 42 -2.81 -6.36 -10.42
N ASP A 43 -2.61 -7.43 -9.65
CA ASP A 43 -3.57 -7.88 -8.65
C ASP A 43 -3.60 -6.93 -7.44
N SER A 44 -2.43 -6.47 -6.98
CA SER A 44 -2.32 -5.45 -5.92
C SER A 44 -3.03 -4.15 -6.31
N GLN A 45 -2.83 -3.66 -7.55
CA GLN A 45 -3.54 -2.48 -8.06
C GLN A 45 -5.06 -2.66 -8.14
N LYS A 46 -5.54 -3.86 -8.50
CA LYS A 46 -6.98 -4.16 -8.50
C LYS A 46 -7.55 -4.16 -7.10
N LEU A 47 -6.85 -4.77 -6.14
CA LEU A 47 -7.25 -4.78 -4.73
C LEU A 47 -7.34 -3.36 -4.17
N ASP A 48 -6.33 -2.52 -4.42
CA ASP A 48 -6.34 -1.12 -4.01
C ASP A 48 -7.53 -0.35 -4.61
N LEU A 49 -7.81 -0.54 -5.91
CA LEU A 49 -8.99 0.04 -6.56
C LEU A 49 -10.31 -0.43 -5.95
N TRP A 50 -10.43 -1.72 -5.64
CA TRP A 50 -11.64 -2.28 -5.02
C TRP A 50 -11.84 -1.76 -3.60
N LEU A 51 -10.77 -1.69 -2.81
CA LEU A 51 -10.80 -1.12 -1.47
C LEU A 51 -11.18 0.35 -1.51
N LYS A 52 -10.54 1.15 -2.38
CA LYS A 52 -10.89 2.56 -2.55
C LYS A 52 -12.35 2.75 -2.96
N ARG A 53 -12.88 1.97 -3.90
CA ARG A 53 -14.31 2.06 -4.28
C ARG A 53 -15.25 1.65 -3.16
N ARG A 54 -14.93 0.57 -2.43
CA ARG A 54 -15.78 0.10 -1.33
C ARG A 54 -15.75 1.06 -0.14
N LEU A 55 -14.59 1.61 0.16
CA LEU A 55 -14.36 2.51 1.29
C LEU A 55 -14.64 3.98 0.96
N GLN A 56 -14.81 4.34 -0.31
CA GLN A 56 -15.30 5.67 -0.72
C GLN A 56 -16.68 6.00 -0.13
N GLN A 57 -17.46 4.98 0.26
CA GLN A 57 -18.74 5.14 0.95
C GLN A 57 -18.63 5.10 2.47
N VAL A 58 -17.44 4.84 3.01
CA VAL A 58 -17.19 5.02 4.45
C VAL A 58 -17.03 6.51 4.65
N ASP A 59 -18.13 7.11 5.08
CA ASP A 59 -18.26 8.54 5.32
C ASP A 59 -17.11 9.05 6.20
N GLU A 60 -16.46 10.14 5.79
CA GLU A 60 -15.48 10.86 6.64
C GLU A 60 -16.13 11.39 7.94
N SER A 61 -17.46 11.26 8.06
CA SER A 61 -18.25 11.49 9.26
C SER A 61 -18.09 10.43 10.36
N ILE A 62 -17.46 9.26 10.09
CA ILE A 62 -17.04 8.33 11.15
C ILE A 62 -15.81 8.92 11.85
N LYS A 63 -16.05 10.01 12.57
CA LYS A 63 -15.12 10.57 13.55
C LYS A 63 -15.46 9.92 14.87
N PHE A 64 -14.42 9.48 15.58
CA PHE A 64 -14.58 9.15 17.00
C PHE A 64 -15.24 10.34 17.70
N SER A 65 -16.27 10.04 18.48
CA SER A 65 -16.81 10.98 19.46
C SER A 65 -15.69 11.40 20.43
N ASP A 66 -15.85 12.55 21.07
CA ASP A 66 -14.82 13.02 22.00
C ASP A 66 -14.65 12.08 23.20
N LEU A 67 -15.70 11.34 23.57
CA LEU A 67 -15.65 10.27 24.57
C LEU A 67 -14.78 9.09 24.10
N GLU A 68 -14.99 8.59 22.88
CA GLU A 68 -14.18 7.49 22.32
C GLU A 68 -12.71 7.88 22.19
N LYS A 69 -12.40 9.15 21.88
CA LYS A 69 -11.02 9.64 21.84
C LYS A 69 -10.36 9.66 23.22
N VAL A 70 -11.09 9.99 24.28
CA VAL A 70 -10.57 9.98 25.65
C VAL A 70 -10.29 8.55 26.10
N GLU A 71 -11.23 7.64 25.86
CA GLU A 71 -11.07 6.22 26.18
C GLU A 71 -9.88 5.57 25.44
N LEU A 72 -9.68 5.93 24.16
CA LEU A 72 -8.54 5.46 23.37
C LEU A 72 -7.20 6.00 23.90
N LYS A 73 -7.17 7.25 24.39
CA LYS A 73 -5.95 7.83 24.99
C LYS A 73 -5.60 7.15 26.30
N GLU A 74 -6.58 6.87 27.15
CA GLU A 74 -6.37 6.19 28.43
C GLU A 74 -5.83 4.77 28.24
N LYS A 75 -6.32 4.03 27.23
CA LYS A 75 -5.84 2.68 26.89
C LYS A 75 -4.43 2.65 26.30
N LEU A 76 -3.93 3.77 25.76
CA LEU A 76 -2.58 3.89 25.21
C LEU A 76 -1.54 4.39 26.22
N SER A 77 -1.99 4.98 27.34
CA SER A 77 -1.13 5.51 28.41
C SER A 77 -0.75 4.50 29.50
N HIS A 78 -1.19 3.25 29.38
CA HIS A 78 -0.78 2.10 30.21
C HIS A 78 0.01 1.10 29.37
#